data_AF-A0A9X8VD66-F1
#
_entry.id   AF-A0A9X8VD66-F1
#
_cell.length_a   1.000
_cell.length_b   1.000
_cell.length_c   1.000
_cell.angle_alpha   90.00
_cell.angle_beta   90.00
_cell.angle_gamma   90.00
#
_symmetry.space_group_name_H-M   'P 1'
#
loop_
_entity.id
_entity.type
_entity.pdbx_description
1 polymer ?
#
loop_
_entity_poly.entity_id
_entity_poly.type
_entity_poly.pdbx_seq_one_letter_code
_entity_poly.pdbx_strand_id
1 'polypeptide(L)'
;RWLFRRMPAADQRLNMLFSATLSYRVRELAFEQMNNAEYVEVEPEQKTGHRIKEELFYPSNEEKMRLLQTLIEEEWPDRAIIFANTKHRCEDIWGHLAADGHRVGLLTGDVAQKKRLRILDDFTKGNLDILVATDVAARGLHIPSVTHVFNYDLPDDCEDYVHRIGRTGRAGASGHSISLACEEYAL
;
A
#
# COMPACT_ATOMS: atom_id res chain seq x y z
N ARG A 1 7.27 -8.13 -23.31
CA ARG A 1 8.75 -8.05 -23.52
C ARG A 1 9.16 -7.01 -24.58
N TRP A 2 8.43 -5.90 -24.74
CA TRP A 2 8.71 -4.90 -25.79
C TRP A 2 10.00 -4.12 -25.54
N LEU A 3 10.23 -3.73 -24.29
CA LEU A 3 11.39 -2.94 -23.87
C LEU A 3 12.71 -3.70 -24.07
N PHE A 4 12.81 -4.95 -23.62
CA PHE A 4 14.01 -5.78 -23.73
C PHE A 4 14.48 -6.04 -25.17
N ARG A 5 13.55 -6.08 -26.14
CA ARG A 5 13.89 -6.27 -27.58
C ARG A 5 14.53 -5.03 -28.22
N ARG A 6 14.47 -3.88 -27.55
CA ARG A 6 15.04 -2.60 -28.03
C ARG A 6 16.26 -2.16 -27.23
N MET A 7 16.70 -2.96 -26.27
CA MET A 7 17.93 -2.74 -25.52
C MET A 7 19.09 -3.51 -26.18
N PRO A 8 20.35 -3.09 -25.99
CA PRO A 8 21.52 -3.90 -26.31
C PRO A 8 21.40 -5.30 -25.68
N ALA A 9 22.08 -6.32 -26.20
CA ALA A 9 22.02 -7.66 -25.63
C ALA A 9 22.44 -7.69 -24.15
N ALA A 10 21.98 -8.69 -23.38
CA ALA A 10 22.15 -8.71 -21.93
C ALA A 10 23.62 -8.73 -21.48
N ASP A 11 24.52 -9.23 -22.33
CA ASP A 11 25.97 -9.25 -22.19
C ASP A 11 26.65 -7.90 -22.51
N GLN A 12 25.93 -7.00 -23.18
CA GLN A 12 26.42 -5.67 -23.58
C GLN A 12 25.83 -4.53 -22.75
N ARG A 13 25.12 -4.85 -21.67
CA ARG A 13 24.50 -3.85 -20.78
C ARG A 13 24.58 -4.27 -19.32
N LEU A 14 24.65 -3.30 -18.43
CA LEU A 14 24.46 -3.53 -17.00
C LEU A 14 22.96 -3.54 -16.68
N ASN A 15 22.47 -4.63 -16.10
CA ASN A 15 21.10 -4.73 -15.59
C ASN A 15 21.13 -4.85 -14.08
N MET A 16 20.30 -4.07 -13.39
CA MET A 16 20.03 -4.22 -11.97
C MET A 16 18.55 -4.47 -11.79
N LEU A 17 18.20 -5.54 -11.06
CA LEU A 17 16.83 -5.88 -10.72
C LEU A 17 16.66 -5.75 -9.21
N PHE A 18 15.75 -4.88 -8.81
CA PHE A 18 15.37 -4.69 -7.41
C PHE A 18 13.94 -5.19 -7.25
N SER A 19 13.73 -6.12 -6.32
CA SER A 19 12.39 -6.60 -6.00
C SER A 19 12.26 -6.83 -4.51
N ALA A 20 11.10 -6.44 -3.96
CA ALA A 20 10.73 -6.78 -2.58
C ALA A 20 10.28 -8.25 -2.48
N THR A 21 9.72 -8.81 -3.55
CA THR A 21 9.26 -10.20 -3.65
C THR A 21 9.88 -10.87 -4.89
N LEU A 22 10.45 -12.06 -4.74
CA LEU A 22 11.00 -12.84 -5.85
C LEU A 22 10.01 -13.93 -6.28
N SER A 23 8.88 -13.51 -6.87
CA SER A 23 7.93 -14.44 -7.49
C SER A 23 8.57 -15.19 -8.66
N TYR A 24 8.02 -16.34 -9.03
CA TYR A 24 8.57 -17.18 -10.10
C TYR A 24 8.75 -16.42 -11.42
N ARG A 25 7.78 -15.57 -11.80
CA ARG A 25 7.84 -14.73 -13.00
C ARG A 25 8.97 -13.71 -12.97
N VAL A 26 9.26 -13.13 -11.80
CA VAL A 26 10.36 -12.17 -11.63
C VAL A 26 11.71 -12.89 -11.75
N ARG A 27 11.85 -14.09 -11.18
CA ARG A 27 13.05 -14.91 -11.32
C ARG A 27 13.31 -15.35 -12.76
N GLU A 28 12.26 -15.78 -13.46
CA GLU A 28 12.33 -16.14 -14.88
C GLU A 28 12.81 -14.93 -15.71
N LEU A 29 12.26 -13.74 -15.44
CA LEU A 29 12.69 -12.52 -16.12
C LEU A 29 14.15 -12.16 -15.83
N ALA A 30 14.58 -12.29 -14.57
CA ALA A 30 15.96 -12.05 -14.16
C ALA A 30 16.91 -13.01 -14.89
N PHE A 31 16.56 -14.29 -14.95
CA PHE A 31 17.35 -15.32 -15.62
C PHE A 31 17.52 -15.05 -17.12
N GLU A 32 16.46 -14.63 -17.81
CA GLU A 32 16.52 -14.36 -19.24
C GLU A 32 17.26 -13.06 -19.60
N GLN A 33 17.25 -12.06 -18.72
CA GLN A 33 17.64 -10.70 -19.07
C GLN A 33 18.90 -10.20 -18.36
N MET A 34 19.50 -11.01 -17.48
CA MET A 34 20.73 -10.67 -16.77
C MET A 34 21.87 -11.60 -17.21
N ASN A 35 23.11 -11.10 -17.17
CA ASN A 35 24.30 -11.87 -17.51
C ASN A 35 25.10 -12.14 -16.23
N ASN A 36 25.13 -13.41 -15.80
CA ASN A 36 25.83 -13.87 -14.58
C ASN A 36 25.61 -12.95 -13.36
N ALA A 37 24.34 -12.69 -13.03
CA ALA A 37 23.97 -11.75 -11.97
C ALA A 37 24.43 -12.24 -10.60
N GLU A 38 25.01 -11.34 -9.82
CA GLU A 38 25.24 -11.56 -8.39
C GLU A 38 23.91 -11.42 -7.64
N TYR A 39 23.54 -12.47 -6.90
CA TYR A 39 22.35 -12.46 -6.07
C TYR A 39 22.68 -11.89 -4.70
N VAL A 40 22.13 -10.71 -4.42
CA VAL A 40 22.18 -10.10 -3.09
C VAL A 40 20.78 -10.21 -2.48
N GLU A 41 20.64 -11.15 -1.56
CA GLU A 41 19.44 -11.30 -0.74
C GLU A 41 19.72 -10.71 0.63
N VAL A 42 18.97 -9.67 0.99
CA VAL A 42 18.98 -9.13 2.35
C VAL A 42 17.79 -9.78 3.05
N GLU A 43 18.03 -10.89 3.73
CA GLU A 43 17.01 -11.47 4.61
C GLU A 43 16.70 -10.48 5.73
N PRO A 44 15.41 -10.12 5.94
CA PRO A 44 15.04 -9.35 7.12
C PRO A 44 15.41 -10.14 8.38
N GLU A 45 16.16 -9.56 9.31
CA GLU A 45 16.49 -10.20 10.61
C GLU A 45 15.23 -10.69 11.36
N GLN A 46 14.08 -10.07 11.08
CA GLN A 46 12.77 -10.59 11.46
C GLN A 46 11.78 -10.47 10.30
N LYS A 47 10.96 -11.51 10.08
CA LYS A 47 9.77 -11.41 9.22
C LYS A 47 8.95 -10.22 9.72
N THR A 48 8.75 -9.24 8.85
CA THR A 48 8.16 -7.91 9.10
C THR A 48 6.79 -7.94 9.81
N GLY A 49 6.13 -9.10 9.92
CA GLY A 49 4.81 -9.26 10.53
C GLY A 49 4.77 -9.33 12.06
N HIS A 50 5.85 -9.68 12.78
CA HIS A 50 5.72 -9.92 14.24
C HIS A 50 5.32 -8.71 15.09
N ARG A 51 5.46 -7.47 14.58
CA ARG A 51 5.11 -6.23 15.30
C ARG A 51 3.87 -5.53 14.76
N ILE A 52 3.22 -6.10 13.75
CA ILE A 52 1.96 -5.58 13.22
C ILE A 52 0.86 -6.42 13.87
N LYS A 53 0.00 -5.80 14.69
CA LYS A 53 -1.24 -6.47 15.12
C LYS A 53 -2.24 -6.35 13.97
N GLU A 54 -2.71 -7.51 13.53
CA GLU A 54 -3.57 -7.67 12.37
C GLU A 54 -4.97 -8.11 12.82
N GLU A 55 -5.99 -7.37 12.44
CA GLU A 55 -7.39 -7.63 12.79
C GLU A 55 -8.25 -7.72 11.54
N LEU A 56 -9.26 -8.59 11.60
CA LEU A 56 -10.16 -8.86 10.49
C LEU A 56 -11.61 -8.78 10.99
N PHE A 57 -12.40 -7.94 10.34
CA PHE A 57 -13.83 -7.81 10.58
C PHE A 57 -14.59 -8.27 9.34
N TYR A 58 -15.80 -8.82 9.53
CA TYR A 58 -16.67 -9.30 8.45
C TYR A 58 -17.95 -8.46 8.33
N PRO A 59 -17.88 -7.17 7.98
CA PRO A 59 -19.05 -6.35 7.74
C PRO A 59 -19.68 -6.66 6.37
N SER A 60 -20.97 -6.36 6.23
CA SER A 60 -21.56 -6.21 4.90
C SER A 60 -21.00 -4.97 4.18
N ASN A 61 -21.09 -4.91 2.85
CA ASN A 61 -20.67 -3.71 2.12
C ASN A 61 -21.36 -2.42 2.58
N GLU A 62 -22.63 -2.52 2.99
CA GLU A 62 -23.42 -1.38 3.47
C GLU A 62 -22.93 -0.86 4.84
N GLU A 63 -22.37 -1.74 5.67
CA GLU A 63 -21.93 -1.40 7.03
C GLU A 63 -20.46 -0.95 7.09
N LYS A 64 -19.66 -1.25 6.07
CA LYS A 64 -18.22 -0.95 6.05
C LYS A 64 -17.87 0.49 6.37
N MET A 65 -18.63 1.45 5.85
CA MET A 65 -18.34 2.88 6.08
C MET A 65 -18.52 3.24 7.55
N ARG A 66 -19.64 2.81 8.17
CA ARG A 66 -19.91 3.08 9.58
C ARG A 66 -18.88 2.41 10.47
N LEU A 67 -18.54 1.14 10.17
CA LEU A 67 -17.53 0.41 10.91
C LEU A 67 -16.15 1.10 10.81
N LEU A 68 -15.75 1.56 9.62
CA LEU A 68 -14.51 2.31 9.44
C LEU A 68 -14.47 3.56 10.32
N GLN A 69 -15.54 4.36 10.34
CA GLN A 69 -15.61 5.57 11.16
C GLN A 69 -15.52 5.25 12.65
N THR A 70 -16.29 4.26 13.13
CA THR A 70 -16.20 3.79 14.53
C THR A 70 -14.78 3.35 14.88
N LEU A 71 -14.12 2.57 14.02
CA LEU A 71 -12.75 2.11 14.29
C LEU A 71 -11.74 3.27 14.30
N ILE A 72 -11.92 4.30 13.46
CA ILE A 72 -11.07 5.49 13.48
C ILE A 72 -11.24 6.26 14.80
N GLU A 73 -12.46 6.35 15.32
CA GLU A 73 -12.74 7.00 16.61
C GLU A 73 -12.20 6.20 17.80
N GLU A 74 -12.37 4.87 17.79
CA GLU A 74 -11.92 3.98 18.87
C GLU A 74 -10.40 3.85 18.94
N GLU A 75 -9.74 3.66 17.80
CA GLU A 75 -8.28 3.51 17.73
C GLU A 75 -7.54 4.86 17.80
N TRP A 76 -8.20 5.95 17.39
CA TRP A 76 -7.67 7.32 17.34
C TRP A 76 -6.25 7.41 16.75
N PRO A 77 -6.07 7.03 15.48
CA PRO A 77 -4.74 6.86 14.89
C PRO A 77 -4.01 8.21 14.70
N ASP A 78 -2.75 8.30 15.15
CA ASP A 78 -1.91 9.48 14.87
C ASP A 78 -1.78 9.76 13.36
N ARG A 79 -1.56 8.70 12.58
CA ARG A 79 -1.53 8.74 11.11
C ARG A 79 -2.03 7.43 10.55
N ALA A 80 -2.95 7.50 9.60
CA ALA A 80 -3.53 6.32 8.98
C ALA A 80 -3.48 6.37 7.45
N ILE A 81 -3.44 5.18 6.85
CA ILE A 81 -3.72 4.99 5.43
C ILE A 81 -4.88 4.02 5.26
N ILE A 82 -5.81 4.37 4.37
CA ILE A 82 -7.00 3.59 4.05
C ILE A 82 -6.87 3.15 2.59
N PHE A 83 -6.84 1.85 2.37
CA PHE A 83 -6.76 1.25 1.04
C PHE A 83 -8.12 0.77 0.56
N ALA A 84 -8.45 1.13 -0.67
CA ALA A 84 -9.59 0.59 -1.40
C ALA A 84 -9.16 0.22 -2.83
N ASN A 85 -9.86 -0.74 -3.44
CA ASN A 85 -9.41 -1.34 -4.71
C ASN A 85 -9.69 -0.42 -5.90
N THR A 86 -10.72 0.42 -5.82
CA THR A 86 -11.13 1.30 -6.91
C THR A 86 -10.99 2.77 -6.55
N LYS A 87 -10.74 3.60 -7.58
CA LYS A 87 -10.73 5.06 -7.46
C LYS A 87 -12.07 5.57 -6.89
N HIS A 88 -13.18 5.07 -7.41
CA HIS A 88 -14.51 5.54 -7.02
C HIS A 88 -14.77 5.26 -5.54
N ARG A 89 -14.39 4.08 -5.06
CA ARG A 89 -14.48 3.77 -3.63
C ARG A 89 -13.59 4.67 -2.78
N CYS A 90 -12.38 5.01 -3.25
CA CYS A 90 -11.53 5.98 -2.56
C CYS A 90 -12.19 7.37 -2.47
N GLU A 91 -12.82 7.83 -3.56
CA GLU A 91 -13.55 9.10 -3.58
C GLU A 91 -14.73 9.10 -2.59
N ASP A 92 -15.50 8.01 -2.52
CA ASP A 92 -16.58 7.84 -1.56
C ASP A 92 -16.07 7.92 -0.12
N ILE A 93 -15.03 7.16 0.22
CA ILE A 93 -14.45 7.14 1.56
C ILE A 93 -13.91 8.52 1.93
N TRP A 94 -13.16 9.15 1.03
CA TRP A 94 -12.66 10.50 1.24
C TRP A 94 -13.80 11.49 1.47
N GLY A 95 -14.88 11.40 0.69
CA GLY A 95 -16.05 12.27 0.82
C GLY A 95 -16.73 12.16 2.18
N HIS A 96 -16.93 10.93 2.69
CA HIS A 96 -17.52 10.70 4.01
C HIS A 96 -16.63 11.27 5.12
N LEU A 97 -15.34 10.94 5.11
CA LEU A 97 -14.41 11.39 6.15
C LEU A 97 -14.20 12.91 6.12
N ALA A 98 -14.16 13.52 4.94
CA ALA A 98 -14.06 14.97 4.81
C ALA A 98 -15.33 15.68 5.30
N ALA A 99 -16.51 15.11 5.03
CA ALA A 99 -17.79 15.64 5.53
C ALA A 99 -17.89 15.55 7.06
N ASP A 100 -17.26 14.54 7.65
CA ASP A 100 -17.15 14.33 9.09
C ASP A 100 -16.06 15.20 9.76
N GLY A 101 -15.34 16.00 8.96
CA GLY A 101 -14.36 16.97 9.46
C GLY A 101 -12.94 16.42 9.65
N HIS A 102 -12.66 15.19 9.22
CA HIS A 102 -11.29 14.64 9.30
C HIS A 102 -10.34 15.34 8.32
N ARG A 103 -9.06 15.45 8.73
CA ARG A 103 -7.97 15.95 7.89
C ARG A 103 -7.51 14.84 6.94
N VAL A 104 -8.26 14.64 5.86
CA VAL A 104 -8.09 13.51 4.94
C VAL A 104 -7.64 13.92 3.53
N GLY A 105 -6.64 13.23 3.00
CA GLY A 105 -6.17 13.37 1.61
C GLY A 105 -6.60 12.21 0.72
N LEU A 106 -6.79 12.48 -0.57
CA LEU A 106 -7.12 11.47 -1.59
C LEU A 106 -5.97 11.27 -2.56
N LEU A 107 -5.53 10.01 -2.71
CA LEU A 107 -4.40 9.62 -3.54
C LEU A 107 -4.80 8.52 -4.52
N THR A 108 -5.29 8.90 -5.71
CA THR A 108 -5.72 7.98 -6.77
C THR A 108 -4.86 8.16 -8.03
N GLY A 109 -4.95 7.21 -8.97
CA GLY A 109 -4.06 7.15 -10.14
C GLY A 109 -4.20 8.32 -11.12
N ASP A 110 -5.32 9.03 -11.07
CA ASP A 110 -5.63 10.21 -11.89
C ASP A 110 -5.21 11.54 -11.25
N VAL A 111 -4.72 11.51 -10.00
CA VAL A 111 -4.18 12.70 -9.34
C VAL A 111 -2.86 13.08 -10.04
N ALA A 112 -2.85 14.27 -10.64
CA ALA A 112 -1.65 14.81 -11.27
C ALA A 112 -0.45 14.81 -10.32
N GLN A 113 0.74 14.45 -10.83
CA GLN A 113 1.94 14.22 -10.02
C GLN A 113 2.29 15.40 -9.08
N LYS A 114 2.13 16.64 -9.54
CA LYS A 114 2.37 17.83 -8.70
C LYS A 114 1.43 17.89 -7.49
N LYS A 115 0.15 17.55 -7.67
CA LYS A 115 -0.84 17.48 -6.60
C LYS A 115 -0.55 16.29 -5.68
N ARG A 116 -0.15 15.15 -6.25
CA ARG A 116 0.28 13.95 -5.51
C ARG A 116 1.40 14.26 -4.51
N LEU A 117 2.46 14.94 -4.97
CA LEU A 117 3.58 15.36 -4.12
C LEU A 117 3.16 16.31 -3.01
N ARG A 118 2.25 17.25 -3.29
CA ARG A 118 1.71 18.17 -2.28
C ARG A 118 0.92 17.43 -1.19
N ILE A 119 0.05 16.50 -1.58
CA ILE A 119 -0.74 15.70 -0.62
C ILE A 119 0.19 14.89 0.29
N LEU A 120 1.25 14.29 -0.25
CA LEU A 120 2.24 13.56 0.54
C LEU A 120 3.04 14.47 1.47
N ASP A 121 3.41 15.67 1.02
CA ASP A 121 4.08 16.66 1.85
C ASP A 121 3.19 17.11 3.01
N ASP A 122 1.92 17.41 2.73
CA ASP A 122 0.91 17.77 3.74
C ASP A 122 0.70 16.63 4.76
N PHE A 123 0.64 15.38 4.30
CA PHE A 123 0.57 14.21 5.18
C PHE A 123 1.85 14.03 6.03
N THR A 124 3.02 14.23 5.42
CA THR A 124 4.31 14.10 6.12
C THR A 124 4.45 15.15 7.22
N LYS A 125 3.97 16.37 6.97
CA LYS A 125 3.97 17.50 7.91
C LYS A 125 2.89 17.41 8.99
N GLY A 126 1.95 16.46 8.88
CA GLY A 126 0.83 16.33 9.82
C GLY A 126 -0.29 17.36 9.59
N ASN A 127 -0.36 17.96 8.40
CA ASN A 127 -1.52 18.75 7.96
C ASN A 127 -2.69 17.83 7.59
N LEU A 128 -2.39 16.59 7.18
CA LEU A 128 -3.34 15.50 6.97
C LEU A 128 -2.98 14.35 7.90
N ASP A 129 -4.00 13.76 8.51
CA ASP A 129 -3.87 12.60 9.41
C ASP A 129 -4.18 11.29 8.70
N ILE A 130 -5.01 11.35 7.66
CA ILE A 130 -5.51 10.18 6.95
C ILE A 130 -5.24 10.34 5.45
N LEU A 131 -4.72 9.28 4.82
CA LEU A 131 -4.67 9.16 3.38
C LEU A 131 -5.59 8.03 2.90
N VAL A 132 -6.45 8.32 1.93
CA VAL A 132 -7.21 7.31 1.20
C VAL A 132 -6.53 7.06 -0.14
N ALA A 133 -6.21 5.80 -0.46
CA ALA A 133 -5.43 5.48 -1.64
C ALA A 133 -5.80 4.13 -2.28
N THR A 134 -5.52 4.01 -3.59
CA THR A 134 -5.44 2.71 -4.27
C THR A 134 -4.00 2.18 -4.26
N ASP A 135 -3.79 0.88 -4.45
CA ASP A 135 -2.45 0.28 -4.51
C ASP A 135 -1.58 0.93 -5.58
N VAL A 136 -2.13 1.10 -6.78
CA VAL A 136 -1.43 1.73 -7.92
C VAL A 136 -0.97 3.14 -7.56
N ALA A 137 -1.81 3.89 -6.85
CA ALA A 137 -1.51 5.24 -6.42
C ALA A 137 -0.61 5.31 -5.18
N ALA A 138 -0.38 4.22 -4.47
CA ALA A 138 0.59 4.15 -3.36
C ALA A 138 1.94 3.54 -3.78
N ARG A 139 1.98 2.76 -4.87
CA ARG A 139 3.21 2.16 -5.41
C ARG A 139 4.20 3.23 -5.89
N GLY A 140 5.48 2.98 -5.63
CA GLY A 140 6.59 3.85 -6.03
C GLY A 140 6.68 5.16 -5.24
N LEU A 141 5.87 5.35 -4.20
CA LEU A 141 5.96 6.50 -3.31
C LEU A 141 6.58 6.15 -1.97
N HIS A 142 7.45 7.04 -1.51
CA HIS A 142 7.93 7.02 -0.14
C HIS A 142 6.88 7.68 0.77
N ILE A 143 5.87 6.90 1.15
CA ILE A 143 4.90 7.29 2.18
C ILE A 143 5.59 7.11 3.56
N PRO A 144 5.56 8.12 4.44
CA PRO A 144 6.05 7.98 5.82
C PRO A 144 5.41 6.80 6.54
N SER A 145 6.09 6.25 7.55
CA SER A 145 5.49 5.21 8.38
C SER A 145 4.22 5.74 9.03
N VAL A 146 3.15 4.97 8.92
CA VAL A 146 1.85 5.26 9.56
C VAL A 146 1.72 4.41 10.81
N THR A 147 0.82 4.78 11.73
CA THR A 147 0.50 3.94 12.89
C THR A 147 -0.52 2.88 12.50
N HIS A 148 -1.49 3.25 11.66
CA HIS A 148 -2.60 2.38 11.25
C HIS A 148 -2.71 2.22 9.73
N VAL A 149 -3.00 1.00 9.32
CA VAL A 149 -3.40 0.64 7.96
C VAL A 149 -4.81 0.09 8.03
N PHE A 150 -5.73 0.68 7.29
CA PHE A 150 -7.08 0.15 7.10
C PHE A 150 -7.18 -0.42 5.69
N ASN A 151 -7.37 -1.73 5.57
CA ASN A 151 -7.77 -2.36 4.31
C ASN A 151 -9.30 -2.27 4.23
N TYR A 152 -9.82 -1.15 3.71
CA TYR A 152 -11.25 -1.00 3.52
C TYR A 152 -11.73 -2.09 2.57
N ASP A 153 -11.09 -2.25 1.41
CA ASP A 153 -11.27 -3.43 0.57
C ASP A 153 -10.08 -4.37 0.76
N LEU A 154 -10.31 -5.69 0.83
CA LEU A 154 -9.19 -6.64 0.78
C LEU A 154 -8.56 -6.61 -0.63
N PRO A 155 -7.23 -6.71 -0.74
CA PRO A 155 -6.57 -6.83 -2.04
C PRO A 155 -6.83 -8.21 -2.66
N ASP A 156 -6.76 -8.28 -4.00
CA ASP A 156 -6.97 -9.52 -4.75
C ASP A 156 -5.85 -10.56 -4.52
N ASP A 157 -4.66 -10.12 -4.10
CA ASP A 157 -3.52 -11.00 -3.86
C ASP A 157 -2.77 -10.70 -2.55
N CYS A 158 -2.07 -11.72 -2.05
CA CYS A 158 -1.33 -11.66 -0.79
C CYS A 158 -0.12 -10.72 -0.85
N GLU A 159 0.50 -10.51 -2.03
CA GLU A 159 1.66 -9.62 -2.13
C GLU A 159 1.23 -8.18 -1.89
N ASP A 160 0.08 -7.78 -2.43
CA ASP A 160 -0.51 -6.46 -2.21
C ASP A 160 -0.94 -6.27 -0.76
N TYR A 161 -1.50 -7.29 -0.12
CA TYR A 161 -1.75 -7.25 1.33
C TYR A 161 -0.47 -6.95 2.12
N VAL A 162 0.62 -7.69 1.86
CA VAL A 162 1.91 -7.47 2.54
C VAL A 162 2.45 -6.06 2.26
N HIS A 163 2.30 -5.54 1.04
CA HIS A 163 2.72 -4.19 0.69
C HIS A 163 1.93 -3.08 1.38
N ARG A 164 0.63 -3.31 1.61
CA ARG A 164 -0.26 -2.40 2.34
C ARG A 164 0.09 -2.37 3.82
N ILE A 165 0.14 -3.52 4.48
CA ILE A 165 0.44 -3.57 5.92
C ILE A 165 1.88 -3.12 6.22
N GLY A 166 2.82 -3.32 5.28
CA GLY A 166 4.18 -2.79 5.36
C GLY A 166 4.29 -1.25 5.31
N ARG A 167 3.18 -0.51 5.29
CA ARG A 167 3.15 0.94 5.54
C ARG A 167 3.26 1.27 7.03
N THR A 168 2.89 0.34 7.91
CA THR A 168 3.08 0.45 9.36
C THR A 168 4.22 -0.45 9.84
N GLY A 169 4.56 -0.38 11.13
CA GLY A 169 5.53 -1.28 11.77
C GLY A 169 6.98 -1.13 11.29
N ARG A 170 7.35 0.00 10.69
CA ARG A 170 8.72 0.23 10.17
C ARG A 170 9.70 0.60 11.28
N ALA A 171 10.99 0.31 11.04
CA ALA A 171 12.10 0.68 11.92
C ALA A 171 11.92 0.24 13.39
N GLY A 172 11.24 -0.88 13.62
CA GLY A 172 11.01 -1.45 14.95
C GLY A 172 9.79 -0.88 15.71
N ALA A 173 9.03 0.05 15.13
CA ALA A 173 7.75 0.46 15.69
C ALA A 173 6.72 -0.68 15.65
N SER A 174 5.75 -0.67 16.56
CA SER A 174 4.53 -1.46 16.43
C SER A 174 3.56 -0.81 15.45
N GLY A 175 2.72 -1.61 14.81
CA GLY A 175 1.73 -1.14 13.87
C GLY A 175 0.39 -1.84 14.00
N HIS A 176 -0.68 -1.20 13.54
CA HIS A 176 -2.00 -1.82 13.42
C HIS A 176 -2.40 -1.93 11.95
N SER A 177 -2.91 -3.10 11.59
CA SER A 177 -3.56 -3.36 10.31
C SER A 177 -4.95 -3.92 10.55
N ILE A 178 -5.98 -3.18 10.14
CA ILE A 178 -7.37 -3.57 10.31
C ILE A 178 -7.98 -3.77 8.93
N SER A 179 -8.58 -4.94 8.70
CA SER A 179 -9.09 -5.33 7.39
C SER A 179 -10.59 -5.64 7.44
N LEU A 180 -11.33 -5.17 6.42
CA LEU A 180 -12.77 -5.39 6.30
C LEU A 180 -13.07 -6.40 5.18
N ALA A 181 -13.42 -7.61 5.59
CA ALA A 181 -13.78 -8.74 4.73
C ALA A 181 -15.28 -8.75 4.44
N CYS A 182 -15.70 -8.03 3.40
CA CYS A 182 -17.09 -8.09 2.91
C CYS A 182 -17.32 -9.20 1.89
N GLU A 183 -18.59 -9.40 1.56
CA GLU A 183 -19.08 -10.38 0.59
C GLU A 183 -18.50 -10.25 -0.83
N GLU A 184 -17.88 -9.11 -1.18
CA GLU A 184 -17.26 -8.93 -2.50
C GLU A 184 -15.82 -9.45 -2.57
N TYR A 185 -15.06 -9.33 -1.46
CA TYR A 185 -13.61 -9.58 -1.46
C TYR A 185 -13.16 -10.71 -0.52
N ALA A 186 -14.09 -11.31 0.23
CA ALA A 186 -13.80 -12.40 1.17
C ALA A 186 -14.26 -13.79 0.72
N LEU A 187 -14.91 -13.89 -0.46
CA LEU A 187 -15.45 -15.13 -1.03
C LEU A 187 -14.50 -15.76 -2.06
#